data_AF-A0A2E5IYJ2-F1
#
_entry.id   AF-A0A2E5IYJ2-F1
#
_cell.length_a   1.000
_cell.length_b   1.000
_cell.length_c   1.000
_cell.angle_alpha   90.00
_cell.angle_beta   90.00
_cell.angle_gamma   90.00
#
_symmetry.space_group_name_H-M   'P 1'
#
loop_
_entity.id
_entity.type
_entity.pdbx_description
1 polymer ?
#
loop_
_entity_poly.entity_id
_entity_poly.type
_entity_poly.pdbx_seq_one_letter_code
_entity_poly.pdbx_strand_id
1 'polypeptide(L)'
;MQLDLFPLNTVLFPAMRLPLHIFEPRYLEMIAECVKSDRVFGVVLIADGEEVGEAATPCGTGTTARVTKIDQQPGGQLDIVVVGESRFHIDSIISREPRVVAEVEFAPLQEDQSDETQAAAEDVRARFDRLVTLMIEVQSGYMPSFDLPEDVFQLAYLVAAGVPSDLQMAQRLLEAPTLREMLILERELLDVRMGQALRRLQNKLDSRRN
;
A
#
# COMPACT_ATOMS: atom_id res chain seq x y z
N MET A 1 -12.19 18.14 2.65
CA MET A 1 -11.06 18.79 3.38
C MET A 1 -9.92 19.08 2.41
N GLN A 2 -9.05 20.06 2.66
CA GLN A 2 -7.90 20.31 1.78
C GLN A 2 -6.67 19.51 2.24
N LEU A 3 -6.00 18.83 1.31
CA LEU A 3 -4.85 18.00 1.58
C LEU A 3 -3.76 18.22 0.53
N ASP A 4 -2.52 18.39 1.00
CA ASP A 4 -1.35 18.35 0.15
C ASP A 4 -1.10 16.92 -0.31
N LEU A 5 -0.89 16.73 -1.61
CA LEU A 5 -0.66 15.41 -2.19
C LEU A 5 0.80 15.22 -2.57
N PHE A 6 1.27 13.99 -2.37
CA PHE A 6 2.56 13.48 -2.78
C PHE A 6 2.34 12.32 -3.75
N PRO A 7 2.36 12.60 -5.07
CA PRO A 7 2.28 11.57 -6.10
C PRO A 7 3.55 10.70 -6.13
N LEU A 8 3.38 9.37 -6.12
CA LEU A 8 4.46 8.39 -6.16
C LEU A 8 4.11 7.22 -7.12
N ASN A 9 5.08 6.44 -7.58
CA ASN A 9 4.87 5.14 -8.22
C ASN A 9 4.74 4.02 -7.18
N THR A 10 3.95 4.25 -6.15
CA THR A 10 3.63 3.25 -5.13
C THR A 10 2.25 3.50 -4.54
N VAL A 11 1.65 2.45 -4.00
CA VAL A 11 0.38 2.52 -3.28
C VAL A 11 0.66 2.35 -1.81
N LEU A 12 0.23 3.34 -1.01
CA LEU A 12 0.30 3.27 0.45
C LEU A 12 -1.02 2.73 1.00
N PHE A 13 -0.97 1.64 1.77
CA PHE A 13 -2.13 1.14 2.51
C PHE A 13 -2.16 1.69 3.94
N PRO A 14 -3.33 1.79 4.58
CA PRO A 14 -3.43 1.99 6.03
C PRO A 14 -2.53 1.03 6.83
N ALA A 15 -1.95 1.52 7.92
CA ALA A 15 -0.96 0.87 8.78
C ALA A 15 0.38 0.49 8.12
N MET A 16 0.52 0.62 6.80
CA MET A 16 1.77 0.36 6.10
C MET A 16 2.81 1.46 6.37
N ARG A 17 4.06 1.05 6.59
CA ARG A 17 5.21 1.96 6.69
C ARG A 17 5.83 2.18 5.31
N LEU A 18 6.13 3.43 5.00
CA LEU A 18 6.78 3.82 3.75
C LEU A 18 7.99 4.71 4.05
N PRO A 19 9.23 4.22 3.86
CA PRO A 19 10.41 5.06 3.89
C PRO A 19 10.49 5.90 2.61
N LEU A 20 10.81 7.19 2.74
CA LEU A 20 10.92 8.13 1.62
C LEU A 20 12.18 8.98 1.74
N HIS A 21 12.80 9.26 0.61
CA HIS A 21 13.90 10.21 0.48
C HIS A 21 13.39 11.49 -0.19
N ILE A 22 13.42 12.61 0.53
CA ILE A 22 12.85 13.88 0.11
C ILE A 22 13.97 14.85 -0.23
N PHE A 23 13.98 15.29 -1.48
CA PHE A 23 15.01 16.20 -2.00
C PHE A 23 14.46 17.40 -2.77
N GLU A 24 13.22 17.35 -3.27
CA GLU A 24 12.63 18.49 -3.97
C GLU A 24 12.20 19.59 -2.98
N PRO A 25 12.55 20.88 -3.21
CA PRO A 25 12.25 21.97 -2.30
C PRO A 25 10.77 22.06 -1.89
N ARG A 26 9.85 21.87 -2.84
CA ARG A 26 8.40 21.89 -2.59
C ARG A 26 7.94 20.86 -1.55
N TYR A 27 8.57 19.69 -1.52
CA TYR A 27 8.22 18.63 -0.59
C TYR A 27 9.00 18.75 0.73
N LEU A 28 10.21 19.33 0.71
CA LEU A 28 10.90 19.71 1.94
C LEU A 28 10.06 20.71 2.76
N GLU A 29 9.50 21.72 2.10
CA GLU A 29 8.57 22.69 2.71
C GLU A 29 7.30 22.01 3.24
N MET A 30 6.65 21.18 2.42
CA MET A 30 5.47 20.40 2.82
C MET A 30 5.71 19.59 4.09
N ILE A 31 6.81 18.81 4.12
CA ILE A 31 7.11 17.94 5.26
C ILE A 31 7.41 18.76 6.51
N ALA A 32 8.12 19.88 6.39
CA ALA A 32 8.35 20.79 7.51
C ALA A 32 7.04 21.35 8.09
N GLU A 33 6.07 21.71 7.24
CA GLU A 33 4.75 22.19 7.67
C GLU A 33 3.93 21.08 8.36
N CYS A 34 3.93 19.88 7.78
CA CYS A 34 3.24 18.71 8.33
C CYS A 34 3.74 18.40 9.74
N VAL A 35 5.06 18.38 9.92
CA VAL A 35 5.70 18.06 11.20
C VAL A 35 5.46 19.17 12.23
N LYS A 36 5.58 20.44 11.82
CA LYS A 36 5.35 21.58 12.71
C LYS A 36 3.90 21.66 13.22
N SER A 37 2.94 21.24 12.40
CA SER A 37 1.50 21.37 12.68
C SER A 37 0.82 20.04 13.02
N ASP A 38 1.58 18.95 13.16
CA ASP A 38 1.09 17.58 13.33
C ASP A 38 -0.01 17.16 12.32
N ARG A 39 0.17 17.59 11.07
CA ARG A 39 -0.75 17.29 9.96
C ARG A 39 -0.27 16.09 9.15
N VAL A 40 -1.24 15.43 8.53
CA VAL A 40 -1.01 14.43 7.49
C VAL A 40 -0.94 15.08 6.11
N PHE A 41 -0.29 14.39 5.18
CA PHE A 41 -0.38 14.66 3.74
C PHE A 41 -0.95 13.42 3.04
N GLY A 42 -1.35 13.52 1.77
CA GLY A 42 -1.88 12.40 1.00
C GLY A 42 -0.81 11.74 0.14
N VAL A 43 -0.67 10.42 0.20
CA VAL A 43 0.09 9.64 -0.79
C VAL A 43 -0.88 9.09 -1.82
N VAL A 44 -0.57 9.32 -3.09
CA VAL A 44 -1.41 8.93 -4.23
C VAL A 44 -0.54 8.29 -5.31
N LEU A 45 -1.07 7.26 -5.97
CA LEU A 45 -0.42 6.68 -7.14
C LEU A 45 -0.45 7.69 -8.30
N ILE A 46 0.62 7.76 -9.07
CA ILE A 46 0.65 8.52 -10.33
C ILE A 46 -0.14 7.77 -11.41
N ALA A 47 -1.16 8.43 -11.97
CA ALA A 47 -1.90 7.95 -13.13
C ALA A 47 -1.21 8.34 -14.45
N ASP A 48 -0.61 9.53 -14.49
CA ASP A 48 0.12 10.06 -15.65
C ASP A 48 1.16 11.10 -15.20
N GLY A 49 2.34 11.11 -15.84
CA GLY A 49 3.49 11.95 -15.48
C GLY A 49 4.62 11.22 -14.73
N GLU A 50 5.56 11.97 -14.17
CA GLU A 50 6.72 11.45 -13.42
C GLU A 50 6.70 11.91 -11.95
N GLU A 51 7.39 11.19 -11.07
CA GLU A 51 7.52 11.55 -9.64
C GLU A 51 8.25 12.88 -9.41
N VAL A 52 9.12 13.24 -10.35
CA VAL A 52 10.04 14.36 -10.24
C VAL A 52 9.72 15.37 -11.32
N GLY A 53 9.78 16.66 -10.98
CA GLY A 53 9.51 17.74 -11.92
C GLY A 53 8.04 18.18 -11.96
N GLU A 54 7.43 18.16 -13.14
CA GLU A 54 6.06 18.67 -13.32
C GLU A 54 5.03 17.92 -12.47
N ALA A 55 3.91 18.58 -12.18
CA ALA A 55 2.88 18.02 -11.31
C ALA A 55 2.16 16.84 -11.99
N ALA A 56 2.48 15.63 -11.56
CA ALA A 56 1.83 14.41 -12.00
C ALA A 56 0.32 14.43 -11.77
N THR A 57 -0.41 13.71 -12.61
CA THR A 57 -1.84 13.46 -12.43
C THR A 57 -2.01 12.27 -11.49
N PRO A 58 -2.67 12.46 -10.32
CA PRO A 58 -2.86 11.38 -9.37
C PRO A 58 -4.04 10.48 -9.75
N CYS A 59 -4.01 9.22 -9.28
CA CYS A 59 -5.20 8.38 -9.18
C CYS A 59 -6.21 9.00 -8.20
N GLY A 60 -7.49 8.65 -8.36
CA GLY A 60 -8.59 9.25 -7.60
C GLY A 60 -8.63 8.88 -6.12
N THR A 61 -7.96 7.80 -5.72
CA THR A 61 -7.93 7.33 -4.32
C THR A 61 -6.50 7.25 -3.82
N GLY A 62 -6.28 7.74 -2.60
CA GLY A 62 -5.00 7.70 -1.90
C GLY A 62 -5.16 7.37 -0.42
N THR A 63 -4.03 7.45 0.30
CA THR A 63 -3.98 7.23 1.75
C THR A 63 -3.27 8.38 2.43
N THR A 64 -3.86 8.90 3.50
CA THR A 64 -3.18 9.89 4.34
C THR A 64 -1.96 9.27 5.00
N ALA A 65 -0.88 10.04 5.09
CA ALA A 65 0.39 9.60 5.63
C ALA A 65 0.83 10.53 6.76
N ARG A 66 1.17 9.94 7.91
CA ARG A 66 1.78 10.66 9.03
C ARG A 66 3.27 10.38 9.09
N VAL A 67 4.06 11.43 9.24
CA VAL A 67 5.50 11.31 9.47
C VAL A 67 5.75 10.79 10.89
N THR A 68 6.42 9.65 10.98
CA THR A 68 6.75 8.99 12.27
C THR A 68 8.23 9.04 12.61
N LYS A 69 9.10 9.22 11.61
CA LYS A 69 10.54 9.37 11.79
C LYS A 69 11.08 10.36 10.76
N ILE A 70 12.07 11.15 11.16
CA ILE A 70 12.79 12.09 10.30
C ILE A 70 14.26 12.02 10.64
N ASP A 71 15.09 11.84 9.61
CA ASP A 71 16.53 11.93 9.66
C ASP A 71 16.98 13.00 8.65
N GLN A 72 17.61 14.08 9.13
CA GLN A 72 18.15 15.12 8.26
C GLN A 72 19.49 14.67 7.66
N GLN A 73 19.61 14.77 6.34
CA GLN A 73 20.81 14.39 5.62
C GLN A 73 21.78 15.58 5.43
N PRO A 74 23.11 15.32 5.34
CA PRO A 74 24.08 16.35 4.96
C PRO A 74 23.75 16.90 3.57
N GLY A 75 23.30 18.15 3.50
CA GLY A 75 22.83 18.79 2.25
C GLY A 75 21.38 19.28 2.29
N GLY A 76 20.66 19.09 3.40
CA GLY A 76 19.32 19.64 3.61
C GLY A 76 18.18 18.75 3.10
N GLN A 77 18.50 17.59 2.54
CA GLN A 77 17.53 16.54 2.20
C GLN A 77 17.03 15.84 3.47
N LEU A 78 15.91 15.12 3.36
CA LEU A 78 15.31 14.37 4.47
C LEU A 78 15.12 12.92 4.09
N ASP A 79 15.50 12.00 4.98
CA ASP A 79 14.96 10.65 4.99
C ASP A 79 13.84 10.60 6.03
N ILE A 80 12.64 10.18 5.61
CA ILE A 80 11.48 10.08 6.48
C ILE A 80 10.90 8.67 6.47
N VAL A 81 10.22 8.30 7.55
CA VAL A 81 9.33 7.14 7.58
C VAL A 81 7.93 7.64 7.85
N VAL A 82 7.00 7.31 6.95
CA VAL A 82 5.58 7.59 7.15
C VAL A 82 4.78 6.33 7.42
N VAL A 83 3.65 6.49 8.09
CA VAL A 83 2.64 5.45 8.30
C VAL A 83 1.34 5.88 7.63
N GLY A 84 0.74 5.00 6.83
CA GLY A 84 -0.58 5.23 6.27
C GLY A 84 -1.67 5.20 7.35
N GLU A 85 -2.59 6.17 7.36
CA GLU A 85 -3.66 6.26 8.37
C GLU A 85 -5.04 5.96 7.79
N SER A 86 -5.48 6.68 6.76
CA SER A 86 -6.85 6.59 6.27
C SER A 86 -6.93 6.80 4.77
N ARG A 87 -7.82 6.02 4.13
CA ARG A 87 -8.14 6.17 2.71
C ARG A 87 -8.92 7.46 2.47
N PHE A 88 -8.70 8.09 1.33
CA PHE A 88 -9.48 9.22 0.87
C PHE A 88 -9.72 9.14 -0.65
N HIS A 89 -10.79 9.78 -1.10
CA HIS A 89 -11.06 10.07 -2.50
C HIS A 89 -10.77 11.54 -2.80
N ILE A 90 -10.27 11.83 -4.00
CA ILE A 90 -10.05 13.19 -4.50
C ILE A 90 -11.34 13.68 -5.16
N ASP A 91 -11.95 14.72 -4.59
CA ASP A 91 -13.13 15.36 -5.15
C ASP A 91 -12.75 16.37 -6.24
N SER A 92 -11.71 17.17 -5.99
CA SER A 92 -11.21 18.14 -6.96
C SER A 92 -9.75 18.54 -6.71
N ILE A 93 -9.03 18.91 -7.77
CA ILE A 93 -7.68 19.49 -7.68
C ILE A 93 -7.80 21.01 -7.54
N ILE A 94 -7.25 21.55 -6.46
CA ILE A 94 -7.26 22.98 -6.12
C ILE A 94 -6.04 23.68 -6.73
N SER A 95 -4.86 23.06 -6.61
CA SER A 95 -3.63 23.57 -7.21
C SER A 95 -2.76 22.41 -7.71
N ARG A 96 -1.95 22.69 -8.73
CA ARG A 96 -0.89 21.80 -9.22
C ARG A 96 0.51 22.36 -8.96
N GLU A 97 0.62 23.66 -8.67
CA GLU A 97 1.89 24.33 -8.43
C GLU A 97 1.88 25.05 -7.07
N PRO A 98 3.01 25.05 -6.34
CA PRO A 98 4.25 24.32 -6.62
C PRO A 98 4.13 22.79 -6.40
N ARG A 99 3.06 22.35 -5.73
CA ARG A 99 2.71 20.95 -5.45
C ARG A 99 1.21 20.73 -5.67
N VAL A 100 0.79 19.48 -5.78
CA VAL A 100 -0.62 19.14 -5.92
C VAL A 100 -1.33 19.34 -4.57
N VAL A 101 -2.43 20.09 -4.60
CA VAL A 101 -3.33 20.28 -3.46
C VAL A 101 -4.74 19.91 -3.92
N ALA A 102 -5.44 19.10 -3.15
CA ALA A 102 -6.76 18.60 -3.50
C ALA A 102 -7.77 18.81 -2.38
N GLU A 103 -9.03 18.96 -2.78
CA GLU A 103 -10.16 18.70 -1.91
C GLU A 103 -10.44 17.20 -1.90
N VAL A 104 -10.52 16.62 -0.69
CA VAL A 104 -10.67 15.18 -0.48
C VAL A 104 -11.77 14.86 0.52
N GLU A 105 -12.38 13.69 0.36
CA GLU A 105 -13.31 13.07 1.30
C GLU A 105 -12.73 11.76 1.82
N PHE A 106 -12.86 11.50 3.13
CA PHE A 106 -12.42 10.22 3.69
C PHE A 106 -13.32 9.09 3.19
N ALA A 107 -12.69 8.03 2.69
CA ALA A 107 -13.35 6.89 2.09
C ALA A 107 -12.92 5.59 2.81
N PRO A 108 -13.33 5.40 4.08
CA PRO A 108 -12.98 4.20 4.82
C PRO A 108 -13.53 2.95 4.11
N LEU A 109 -12.80 1.85 4.21
CA LEU A 109 -13.25 0.56 3.70
C LEU A 109 -14.56 0.18 4.38
N GLN A 110 -15.62 -0.02 3.61
CA GLN A 110 -16.92 -0.37 4.17
C GLN A 110 -16.89 -1.82 4.65
N GLU A 111 -17.08 -2.00 5.94
CA GLU A 111 -17.17 -3.32 6.56
C GLU A 111 -18.50 -3.98 6.20
N ASP A 112 -18.42 -5.29 5.95
CA ASP A 112 -19.58 -6.17 5.80
C ASP A 112 -19.35 -7.38 6.72
N GLN A 113 -20.32 -7.67 7.58
CA GLN A 113 -20.26 -8.80 8.51
C GLN A 113 -21.09 -10.00 8.04
N SER A 114 -21.51 -10.01 6.77
CA SER A 114 -22.20 -11.12 6.15
C SER A 114 -21.40 -12.43 6.23
N ASP A 115 -22.12 -13.56 6.27
CA ASP A 115 -21.53 -14.89 6.22
C ASP A 115 -20.65 -15.07 4.97
N GLU A 116 -21.03 -14.44 3.86
CA GLU A 116 -20.24 -14.42 2.62
C GLU A 116 -18.90 -13.71 2.79
N THR A 117 -18.85 -12.61 3.57
CA THR A 117 -17.59 -11.90 3.84
C THR A 117 -16.70 -12.69 4.77
N GLN A 118 -17.27 -13.35 5.78
CA GLN A 118 -16.53 -14.26 6.66
C GLN A 118 -15.94 -15.45 5.88
N ALA A 119 -16.75 -16.10 5.04
CA ALA A 119 -16.27 -17.19 4.19
C ALA A 119 -15.16 -16.74 3.21
N ALA A 120 -15.27 -15.52 2.65
CA ALA A 120 -14.22 -14.96 1.81
C ALA A 120 -12.92 -14.71 2.60
N ALA A 121 -13.02 -14.23 3.84
CA ALA A 121 -11.88 -14.00 4.71
C ALA A 121 -11.18 -15.31 5.10
N GLU A 122 -11.93 -16.37 5.39
CA GLU A 122 -11.38 -17.70 5.65
C GLU A 122 -10.62 -18.25 4.43
N ASP A 123 -11.16 -18.09 3.22
CA ASP A 123 -10.49 -18.50 1.98
C ASP A 123 -9.19 -17.71 1.75
N VAL A 124 -9.23 -16.38 1.92
CA VAL A 124 -8.02 -15.52 1.86
C VAL A 124 -6.98 -15.98 2.87
N ARG A 125 -7.38 -16.24 4.12
CA ARG A 125 -6.49 -16.69 5.19
C ARG A 125 -5.80 -18.00 4.82
N ALA A 126 -6.56 -19.01 4.37
CA ALA A 126 -6.01 -20.30 3.97
C ALA A 126 -5.03 -20.18 2.80
N ARG A 127 -5.35 -19.33 1.82
CA ARG A 127 -4.50 -19.09 0.64
C ARG A 127 -3.21 -18.36 1.01
N PHE A 128 -3.30 -17.35 1.87
CA PHE A 128 -2.13 -16.61 2.33
C PHE A 128 -1.20 -17.50 3.16
N ASP A 129 -1.74 -18.29 4.10
CA ASP A 129 -0.96 -19.27 4.86
C ASP A 129 -0.24 -20.28 3.94
N ARG A 130 -0.96 -20.77 2.92
CA ARG A 130 -0.38 -21.66 1.91
C ARG A 130 0.73 -20.99 1.10
N LEU A 131 0.55 -19.72 0.70
CA LEU A 131 1.56 -18.96 -0.02
C LEU A 131 2.83 -18.78 0.83
N VAL A 132 2.68 -18.41 2.10
CA VAL A 132 3.80 -18.27 3.05
C VAL A 132 4.56 -19.60 3.17
N THR A 133 3.84 -20.71 3.35
CA THR A 133 4.43 -22.06 3.40
C THR A 133 5.26 -22.36 2.15
N LEU A 134 4.70 -22.11 0.96
CA LEU A 134 5.42 -22.33 -0.30
C LEU A 134 6.66 -21.44 -0.43
N MET A 135 6.60 -20.19 0.02
CA MET A 135 7.75 -19.28 -0.01
C MET A 135 8.90 -19.77 0.87
N ILE A 136 8.60 -20.32 2.05
CA ILE A 136 9.59 -20.92 2.96
C ILE A 136 10.28 -22.11 2.28
N GLU A 137 9.52 -23.01 1.66
CA GLU A 137 10.04 -24.17 0.92
C GLU A 137 10.96 -23.74 -0.25
N VAL A 138 10.55 -22.70 -1.00
CA VAL A 138 11.33 -22.13 -2.11
C VAL A 138 12.63 -21.51 -1.61
N GLN A 139 12.64 -20.84 -0.46
CA GLN A 139 13.85 -20.19 0.08
C GLN A 139 14.76 -21.14 0.87
N SER A 140 14.33 -22.39 1.16
CA SER A 140 14.99 -23.28 2.13
C SER A 140 15.18 -22.59 3.49
N GLY A 141 14.28 -21.68 3.84
CA GLY A 141 14.41 -20.82 5.01
C GLY A 141 13.65 -21.35 6.21
N TYR A 142 13.79 -20.66 7.31
CA TYR A 142 12.87 -20.70 8.44
C TYR A 142 12.24 -19.32 8.55
N MET A 143 10.92 -19.26 8.50
CA MET A 143 10.19 -18.08 8.96
C MET A 143 9.64 -18.41 10.35
N PRO A 144 9.79 -17.50 11.33
CA PRO A 144 9.07 -17.64 12.59
C PRO A 144 7.56 -17.73 12.29
N SER A 145 6.85 -18.49 13.10
CA SER A 145 5.38 -18.54 13.03
C SER A 145 4.83 -17.12 13.12
N PHE A 146 4.03 -16.75 12.13
CA PHE A 146 3.34 -15.47 12.10
C PHE A 146 1.85 -15.74 12.28
N ASP A 147 1.29 -15.23 13.38
CA ASP A 147 -0.13 -15.36 13.63
C ASP A 147 -0.88 -14.35 12.77
N LEU A 148 -1.77 -14.87 11.92
CA LEU A 148 -2.63 -14.03 11.10
C LEU A 148 -3.69 -13.36 11.99
N PRO A 149 -3.93 -12.04 11.85
CA PRO A 149 -4.95 -11.33 12.64
C PRO A 149 -6.32 -12.02 12.53
N GLU A 150 -7.03 -12.21 13.63
CA GLU A 150 -8.40 -12.76 13.60
C GLU A 150 -9.39 -11.78 12.95
N ASP A 151 -9.21 -10.49 13.23
CA ASP A 151 -9.99 -9.40 12.65
C ASP A 151 -9.82 -9.35 11.12
N VAL A 152 -10.94 -9.40 10.40
CA VAL A 152 -10.97 -9.49 8.93
C VAL A 152 -10.44 -8.21 8.30
N PHE A 153 -10.71 -7.06 8.92
CA PHE A 153 -10.25 -5.77 8.43
C PHE A 153 -8.71 -5.67 8.49
N GLN A 154 -8.11 -6.08 9.61
CA GLN A 154 -6.65 -6.19 9.73
C GLN A 154 -6.06 -7.24 8.79
N LEU A 155 -6.71 -8.38 8.59
CA LEU A 155 -6.27 -9.40 7.62
C LEU A 155 -6.19 -8.81 6.22
N ALA A 156 -7.24 -8.10 5.77
CA ALA A 156 -7.28 -7.51 4.43
C ALA A 156 -6.11 -6.54 4.21
N TYR A 157 -5.91 -5.56 5.11
CA TYR A 157 -4.78 -4.65 4.96
C TYR A 157 -3.41 -5.33 5.08
N LEU A 158 -3.28 -6.36 5.91
CA LEU A 158 -2.06 -7.17 5.99
C LEU A 158 -1.76 -7.84 4.65
N VAL A 159 -2.76 -8.46 4.02
CA VAL A 159 -2.59 -9.17 2.75
C VAL A 159 -2.31 -8.18 1.62
N ALA A 160 -3.08 -7.10 1.53
CA ALA A 160 -2.90 -6.07 0.50
C ALA A 160 -1.53 -5.37 0.57
N ALA A 161 -1.01 -5.10 1.77
CA ALA A 161 0.32 -4.49 1.95
C ALA A 161 1.47 -5.52 1.90
N GLY A 162 1.22 -6.74 2.37
CA GLY A 162 2.26 -7.76 2.59
C GLY A 162 2.51 -8.66 1.38
N VAL A 163 1.52 -8.84 0.50
CA VAL A 163 1.67 -9.63 -0.73
C VAL A 163 2.13 -8.70 -1.85
N PRO A 164 3.33 -8.92 -2.44
CA PRO A 164 3.75 -8.10 -3.56
C PRO A 164 2.71 -8.15 -4.67
N SER A 165 2.42 -7.05 -5.34
CA SER A 165 1.56 -6.98 -6.53
C SER A 165 2.14 -6.00 -7.54
N ASP A 166 1.55 -5.91 -8.74
CA ASP A 166 1.78 -4.75 -9.59
C ASP A 166 0.96 -3.54 -9.10
N LEU A 167 1.26 -2.35 -9.64
CA LEU A 167 0.60 -1.11 -9.26
C LEU A 167 -0.89 -1.11 -9.59
N GLN A 168 -1.29 -1.78 -10.68
CA GLN A 168 -2.68 -1.87 -11.08
C GLN A 168 -3.51 -2.66 -10.06
N MET A 169 -3.02 -3.82 -9.63
CA MET A 169 -3.67 -4.61 -8.59
C MET A 169 -3.65 -3.90 -7.24
N ALA A 170 -2.52 -3.28 -6.87
CA ALA A 170 -2.43 -2.51 -5.63
C ALA A 170 -3.46 -1.37 -5.58
N GLN A 171 -3.60 -0.64 -6.69
CA GLN A 171 -4.58 0.44 -6.79
C GLN A 171 -6.01 -0.09 -6.74
N ARG A 172 -6.32 -1.21 -7.44
CA ARG A 172 -7.64 -1.87 -7.34
C ARG A 172 -7.98 -2.26 -5.90
N LEU A 173 -7.01 -2.80 -5.15
CA LEU A 173 -7.18 -3.15 -3.74
C LEU A 173 -7.45 -1.90 -2.88
N LEU A 174 -6.71 -0.82 -3.10
CA LEU A 174 -6.92 0.45 -2.38
C LEU A 174 -8.27 1.08 -2.72
N GLU A 175 -8.75 0.92 -3.96
CA GLU A 175 -10.02 1.48 -4.45
C GLU A 175 -11.25 0.63 -4.11
N ALA A 176 -11.06 -0.59 -3.62
CA ALA A 176 -12.17 -1.48 -3.28
C ALA A 176 -13.15 -0.79 -2.29
N PRO A 177 -14.44 -0.65 -2.64
CA PRO A 177 -15.40 0.08 -1.83
C PRO A 177 -15.77 -0.68 -0.55
N THR A 178 -15.83 -2.01 -0.62
CA THR A 178 -16.21 -2.87 0.51
C THR A 178 -15.13 -3.89 0.84
N LEU A 179 -15.12 -4.34 2.10
CA LEU A 179 -14.21 -5.38 2.60
C LEU A 179 -14.33 -6.66 1.78
N ARG A 180 -15.56 -7.05 1.43
CA ARG A 180 -15.83 -8.22 0.59
C ARG A 180 -15.19 -8.13 -0.78
N GLU A 181 -15.30 -6.98 -1.45
CA GLU A 181 -14.69 -6.76 -2.76
C GLU A 181 -13.16 -6.78 -2.68
N MET A 182 -12.59 -6.19 -1.63
CA MET A 182 -11.15 -6.26 -1.36
C MET A 182 -10.68 -7.71 -1.20
N LEU A 183 -11.37 -8.52 -0.40
CA LEU A 183 -11.07 -9.94 -0.21
C LEU A 183 -11.16 -10.74 -1.53
N ILE A 184 -12.10 -10.41 -2.42
CA ILE A 184 -12.19 -11.05 -3.75
C ILE A 184 -10.96 -10.75 -4.60
N LEU A 185 -10.51 -9.49 -4.62
CA LEU A 185 -9.28 -9.08 -5.32
C LEU A 185 -8.03 -9.75 -4.71
N GLU A 186 -7.99 -9.88 -3.39
CA GLU A 186 -6.90 -10.58 -2.71
C GLU A 186 -6.83 -12.05 -3.10
N ARG A 187 -7.97 -12.72 -3.28
CA ARG A 187 -7.99 -14.11 -3.78
C ARG A 187 -7.38 -14.21 -5.17
N GLU A 188 -7.74 -13.29 -6.09
CA GLU A 188 -7.12 -13.22 -7.42
C GLU A 188 -5.60 -13.05 -7.33
N LEU A 189 -5.15 -12.11 -6.48
CA LEU A 189 -3.72 -11.85 -6.25
C LEU A 189 -3.00 -13.08 -5.70
N LEU A 190 -3.57 -13.73 -4.67
CA LEU A 190 -3.00 -14.90 -4.03
C LEU A 190 -2.90 -16.09 -4.99
N ASP A 191 -3.92 -16.31 -5.84
CA ASP A 191 -3.88 -17.35 -6.87
C ASP A 191 -2.72 -17.15 -7.85
N VAL A 192 -2.52 -15.93 -8.33
CA VAL A 192 -1.40 -15.59 -9.22
C VAL A 192 -0.06 -15.85 -8.52
N ARG A 193 0.07 -15.43 -7.25
CA ARG A 193 1.31 -15.58 -6.47
C ARG A 193 1.60 -17.04 -6.13
N MET A 194 0.60 -17.83 -5.77
CA MET A 194 0.73 -19.27 -5.55
C MET A 194 1.21 -19.98 -6.82
N GLY A 195 0.63 -19.66 -7.98
CA GLY A 195 1.07 -20.24 -9.25
C GLY A 195 2.53 -19.92 -9.58
N GLN A 196 3.00 -18.70 -9.28
CA GLN A 196 4.40 -18.32 -9.43
C GLN A 196 5.33 -19.06 -8.46
N ALA A 197 4.93 -19.19 -7.19
CA ALA A 197 5.69 -19.89 -6.16
C ALA A 197 5.85 -21.38 -6.50
N LEU A 198 4.78 -22.05 -6.93
CA LEU A 198 4.80 -23.44 -7.35
C LEU A 198 5.74 -23.69 -8.53
N ARG A 199 5.71 -22.83 -9.57
CA ARG A 199 6.64 -22.93 -10.71
C ARG A 199 8.09 -22.81 -10.26
N ARG A 200 8.40 -21.88 -9.34
CA ARG A 200 9.76 -21.72 -8.79
C ARG A 200 10.20 -22.96 -8.01
N LEU A 201 9.30 -23.55 -7.22
CA LEU A 201 9.58 -24.76 -6.47
C LEU A 201 9.87 -25.95 -7.39
N GLN A 202 9.06 -26.14 -8.44
CA GLN A 202 9.28 -27.18 -9.45
C GLN A 202 10.66 -27.04 -10.11
N ASN A 203 10.99 -25.84 -10.60
CA ASN A 203 12.29 -25.57 -11.21
C ASN A 203 13.47 -25.85 -10.26
N LYS A 204 13.30 -25.59 -8.96
CA LYS A 204 14.31 -25.88 -7.92
C LYS A 204 14.46 -27.38 -7.64
N LEU A 205 13.36 -28.14 -7.71
CA LEU A 205 13.40 -29.59 -7.54
C LEU A 205 14.04 -30.29 -8.75
N ASP A 206 13.73 -29.81 -9.96
CA ASP A 206 14.31 -30.33 -11.20
C ASP A 206 15.82 -30.04 -11.29
N SER A 207 16.26 -28.85 -10.87
CA SER A 207 17.70 -28.50 -10.85
C SER A 207 18.52 -29.26 -9.80
N ARG A 208 17.89 -29.85 -8.78
CA ARG A 208 18.56 -30.72 -7.79
C ARG A 208 18.68 -32.17 -8.24
N ARG A 209 17.93 -32.57 -9.27
CA ARG A 209 17.90 -33.96 -9.79
C ARG A 209 18.90 -34.19 -10.93
N ASN A 210 19.37 -33.12 -11.58
CA ASN A 210 20.43 -33.12 -12.60
C ASN A 210 21.78 -32.78 -11.99
#